data_AF-A0A7V1GGK7-F1
#
_entry.id   AF-A0A7V1GGK7-F1
#
_cell.length_a   1.000
_cell.length_b   1.000
_cell.length_c   1.000
_cell.angle_alpha   90.00
_cell.angle_beta   90.00
_cell.angle_gamma   90.00
#
_symmetry.space_group_name_H-M   'P 1'
#
loop_
_entity.id
_entity.type
_entity.pdbx_description
1 polymer ?
#
loop_
_entity_poly.entity_id
_entity_poly.type
_entity_poly.pdbx_seq_one_letter_code
_entity_poly.pdbx_strand_id
1 'polypeptide(L)'
;MSNISARLATELNAQEQQVIAATKLLDEGSTVPFIARYRKEVTGGLDDTQLRLLEQRLSYLRELEERRAFILTTIKSQDKLTPSLAADINNADSKTELEDLYLPYKAKRRTKGQIAIEAGLEPLADALFKDASLDPEQQATSYLNPEAGFADEKTVLDGAKFILMERFAEDAKLLAKFRSHISQHGQIEASLVAGQEQAGAKYRDYFEHQEALKKVPSHRALAMLRARNEGVLQLSINPEPSSENPSQYCAQMIA
;
A
#
# COMPACT_ATOMS: atom_id res chain seq x y z
N MET A 1 -7.70 -5.55 -22.98
CA MET A 1 -8.96 -6.29 -22.77
C MET A 1 -8.76 -7.81 -22.69
N SER A 2 -7.94 -8.44 -23.54
CA SER A 2 -7.69 -9.89 -23.49
C SER A 2 -7.23 -10.41 -22.11
N ASN A 3 -6.37 -9.65 -21.41
CA ASN A 3 -5.91 -10.06 -20.07
C ASN A 3 -7.04 -10.02 -19.01
N ILE A 4 -7.94 -9.02 -19.07
CA ILE A 4 -9.08 -8.90 -18.14
C ILE A 4 -10.05 -10.07 -18.31
N SER A 5 -10.43 -10.39 -19.55
CA SER A 5 -11.39 -11.47 -19.84
C SER A 5 -10.86 -12.83 -19.41
N ALA A 6 -9.58 -13.14 -19.67
CA ALA A 6 -8.95 -14.39 -19.24
C ALA A 6 -8.85 -14.51 -17.70
N ARG A 7 -8.50 -13.41 -17.01
CA ARG A 7 -8.47 -13.38 -15.54
C ARG A 7 -9.85 -13.61 -14.94
N LEU A 8 -10.85 -12.90 -15.43
CA LEU A 8 -12.24 -13.09 -15.01
C LEU A 8 -12.73 -14.52 -15.28
N ALA A 9 -12.41 -15.10 -16.45
CA ALA A 9 -12.77 -16.48 -16.75
C ALA A 9 -12.26 -17.46 -15.68
N THR A 10 -11.03 -17.25 -15.21
CA THR A 10 -10.44 -18.04 -14.11
C THR A 10 -11.14 -17.78 -12.77
N GLU A 11 -11.35 -16.51 -12.40
CA GLU A 11 -12.02 -16.12 -11.13
C GLU A 11 -13.47 -16.62 -11.04
N LEU A 12 -14.17 -16.70 -12.18
CA LEU A 12 -15.58 -17.10 -12.30
C LEU A 12 -15.78 -18.60 -12.58
N ASN A 13 -14.69 -19.35 -12.80
CA ASN A 13 -14.72 -20.71 -13.33
C ASN A 13 -15.62 -20.83 -14.57
N ALA A 14 -15.41 -19.93 -15.53
CA ALA A 14 -16.19 -19.78 -16.75
C ALA A 14 -15.27 -19.78 -17.98
N GLN A 15 -15.84 -19.94 -19.17
CA GLN A 15 -15.09 -19.80 -20.41
C GLN A 15 -14.91 -18.31 -20.75
N GLU A 16 -13.76 -17.96 -21.33
CA GLU A 16 -13.46 -16.58 -21.71
C GLU A 16 -14.51 -15.98 -22.66
N GLN A 17 -15.06 -16.80 -23.57
CA GLN A 17 -16.14 -16.38 -24.47
C GLN A 17 -17.42 -15.96 -23.72
N GLN A 18 -17.76 -16.66 -22.64
CA GLN A 18 -18.92 -16.32 -21.80
C GLN A 18 -18.71 -14.97 -21.11
N VAL A 19 -17.49 -14.72 -20.60
CA VAL A 19 -17.11 -13.45 -19.99
C VAL A 19 -17.18 -12.32 -21.00
N ILE A 20 -16.59 -12.49 -22.19
CA ILE A 20 -16.62 -11.48 -23.26
C ILE A 20 -18.08 -11.12 -23.62
N ALA A 21 -18.94 -12.13 -23.79
CA ALA A 21 -20.34 -11.92 -24.12
C ALA A 21 -21.09 -11.17 -23.01
N ALA A 22 -20.89 -11.55 -21.74
CA ALA A 22 -21.50 -10.89 -20.61
C ALA A 22 -20.99 -9.45 -20.42
N THR A 23 -19.68 -9.22 -20.56
CA THR A 23 -19.07 -7.88 -20.52
C THR A 23 -19.67 -6.97 -21.57
N LYS A 24 -19.82 -7.44 -22.82
CA LYS A 24 -20.46 -6.65 -23.89
C LYS A 24 -21.88 -6.22 -23.53
N LEU A 25 -22.68 -7.13 -22.97
CA LEU A 25 -24.05 -6.82 -22.56
C LEU A 25 -24.09 -5.79 -21.42
N LEU A 26 -23.17 -5.87 -20.45
CA LEU A 26 -23.04 -4.89 -19.37
C LEU A 26 -22.62 -3.51 -19.91
N ASP A 27 -21.68 -3.47 -20.86
CA ASP A 27 -21.23 -2.23 -21.51
C ASP A 27 -22.34 -1.56 -22.33
N GLU A 28 -23.23 -2.36 -22.92
CA GLU A 28 -24.45 -1.89 -23.59
C GLU A 28 -25.55 -1.43 -22.61
N GLY A 29 -25.31 -1.49 -21.31
CA GLY A 29 -26.23 -1.04 -20.26
C GLY A 29 -27.26 -2.08 -19.82
N SER A 30 -27.10 -3.35 -20.21
CA SER A 30 -27.95 -4.42 -19.69
C SER A 30 -27.66 -4.67 -18.20
N THR A 31 -28.70 -4.90 -17.39
CA THR A 31 -28.53 -5.19 -15.97
C THR A 31 -28.28 -6.68 -15.73
N VAL A 32 -27.60 -7.02 -14.62
CA VAL A 32 -27.37 -8.43 -14.23
C VAL A 32 -28.66 -9.27 -14.21
N PRO A 33 -29.78 -8.84 -13.58
CA PRO A 33 -31.03 -9.60 -13.61
C PRO A 33 -31.60 -9.80 -15.01
N PHE A 34 -31.41 -8.82 -15.91
CA PHE A 34 -31.86 -8.93 -17.29
C PHE A 34 -31.04 -9.96 -18.06
N ILE A 35 -29.71 -9.91 -17.93
CA ILE A 35 -28.79 -10.85 -18.59
C ILE A 35 -29.08 -12.28 -18.10
N ALA A 36 -29.13 -12.47 -16.78
CA ALA A 36 -29.37 -13.77 -16.15
C ALA A 36 -30.70 -14.41 -16.59
N ARG A 37 -31.72 -13.60 -16.90
CA ARG A 37 -33.06 -14.09 -17.27
C ARG A 37 -33.27 -14.23 -18.78
N TYR A 38 -32.79 -13.27 -19.58
CA TYR A 38 -33.16 -13.13 -20.99
C TYR A 38 -31.99 -13.28 -21.97
N ARG A 39 -30.74 -13.39 -21.49
CA ARG A 39 -29.54 -13.52 -22.32
C ARG A 39 -28.70 -14.77 -21.99
N LYS A 40 -29.32 -15.79 -21.39
CA LYS A 40 -28.64 -17.05 -21.02
C LYS A 40 -27.92 -17.71 -22.19
N GLU A 41 -28.57 -17.79 -23.36
CA GLU A 41 -27.95 -18.39 -24.54
C GLU A 41 -26.71 -17.62 -25.02
N VAL A 42 -26.72 -16.29 -24.88
CA VAL A 42 -25.62 -15.41 -25.30
C VAL A 42 -24.44 -15.54 -24.34
N THR A 43 -24.69 -15.69 -23.04
CA THR A 43 -23.65 -15.85 -22.02
C THR A 43 -23.27 -17.31 -21.77
N GLY A 44 -23.83 -18.27 -22.51
CA GLY A 44 -23.61 -19.69 -22.28
C GLY A 44 -24.07 -20.17 -20.89
N GLY A 45 -25.08 -19.52 -20.30
CA GLY A 45 -25.71 -19.96 -19.06
C GLY A 45 -25.12 -19.41 -17.76
N LEU A 46 -24.36 -18.31 -17.78
CA LEU A 46 -23.91 -17.65 -16.55
C LEU A 46 -25.09 -17.28 -15.63
N ASP A 47 -24.99 -17.66 -14.36
CA ASP A 47 -26.03 -17.38 -13.36
C ASP A 47 -25.90 -15.98 -12.70
N ASP A 48 -26.88 -15.61 -11.87
CA ASP A 48 -26.91 -14.30 -11.20
C ASP A 48 -25.70 -14.08 -10.28
N THR A 49 -25.20 -15.12 -9.61
CA THR A 49 -24.04 -15.03 -8.71
C THR A 49 -22.77 -14.78 -9.52
N GLN A 50 -22.58 -15.52 -10.62
CA GLN A 50 -21.45 -15.31 -11.53
C GLN A 50 -21.53 -13.92 -12.18
N LEU A 51 -22.69 -13.48 -12.66
CA LEU A 51 -22.82 -12.17 -13.31
C LEU A 51 -22.57 -11.00 -12.35
N ARG A 52 -23.00 -11.09 -11.08
CA ARG A 52 -22.66 -10.08 -10.06
C ARG A 52 -21.17 -10.04 -9.75
N LEU A 53 -20.55 -11.21 -9.60
CA LEU A 53 -19.11 -11.30 -9.39
C LEU A 53 -18.36 -10.70 -10.59
N LEU A 54 -18.80 -11.01 -11.81
CA LEU A 54 -18.24 -10.47 -13.05
C LEU A 54 -18.34 -8.95 -13.07
N GLU A 55 -19.51 -8.38 -12.79
CA GLU A 55 -19.72 -6.92 -12.76
C GLU A 55 -18.78 -6.23 -11.77
N GLN A 56 -18.72 -6.73 -10.53
CA GLN A 56 -17.85 -6.18 -9.49
C GLN A 56 -16.36 -6.28 -9.88
N ARG A 57 -15.92 -7.44 -10.36
CA ARG A 57 -14.51 -7.70 -10.69
C ARG A 57 -14.08 -6.98 -11.97
N LEU A 58 -14.96 -6.89 -12.96
CA LEU A 58 -14.74 -6.14 -14.20
C LEU A 58 -14.48 -4.66 -13.89
N SER A 59 -15.31 -4.03 -13.04
CA SER A 59 -15.10 -2.65 -12.60
C SER A 59 -13.74 -2.49 -11.92
N TYR A 60 -13.41 -3.35 -10.95
CA TYR A 60 -12.10 -3.30 -10.26
C TYR A 60 -10.92 -3.43 -11.22
N LEU A 61 -10.96 -4.39 -12.16
CA LEU A 61 -9.86 -4.64 -13.10
C LEU A 61 -9.71 -3.52 -14.12
N ARG A 62 -10.81 -2.89 -14.56
CA ARG A 62 -10.74 -1.70 -15.41
C ARG A 62 -10.07 -0.53 -14.70
N GLU A 63 -10.45 -0.26 -13.46
CA GLU A 63 -9.81 0.78 -12.65
C GLU A 63 -8.32 0.48 -12.40
N LEU A 64 -7.96 -0.80 -12.24
CA LEU A 64 -6.57 -1.24 -12.12
C LEU A 64 -5.78 -0.92 -13.40
N GLU A 65 -6.30 -1.26 -14.57
CA GLU A 65 -5.62 -1.02 -15.86
C GLU A 65 -5.54 0.47 -16.21
N GLU A 66 -6.59 1.25 -15.93
CA GLU A 66 -6.56 2.70 -16.09
C GLU A 66 -5.45 3.31 -15.21
N ARG A 67 -5.37 2.86 -13.95
CA ARG A 67 -4.34 3.32 -13.03
C ARG A 67 -2.93 2.89 -13.48
N ARG A 68 -2.77 1.66 -13.96
CA ARG A 68 -1.52 1.15 -14.53
C ARG A 68 -1.03 2.03 -15.69
N ALA A 69 -1.93 2.36 -16.62
CA ALA A 69 -1.61 3.21 -17.77
C ALA A 69 -1.20 4.64 -17.34
N PHE A 70 -1.91 5.21 -16.36
CA PHE A 70 -1.56 6.51 -15.79
C PHE A 70 -0.15 6.49 -15.17
N ILE A 71 0.17 5.48 -14.38
CA ILE A 71 1.48 5.33 -13.72
C ILE A 71 2.59 5.20 -14.76
N LEU A 72 2.44 4.30 -15.74
CA LEU A 72 3.42 4.14 -16.83
C LEU A 72 3.68 5.45 -17.57
N THR A 73 2.62 6.18 -17.91
CA THR A 73 2.73 7.46 -18.62
C THR A 73 3.46 8.51 -17.77
N THR A 74 3.13 8.59 -16.48
CA THR A 74 3.71 9.56 -15.55
C THR A 74 5.19 9.32 -15.30
N ILE A 75 5.60 8.06 -15.14
CA ILE A 75 7.01 7.70 -14.93
C ILE A 75 7.80 7.88 -16.22
N LYS A 76 7.19 7.55 -17.37
CA LYS A 76 7.79 7.78 -18.69
C LYS A 76 8.05 9.27 -18.95
N SER A 77 7.12 10.16 -18.57
CA SER A 77 7.33 11.61 -18.74
C SER A 77 8.42 12.20 -17.84
N GLN A 78 8.89 11.45 -16.84
CA GLN A 78 10.03 11.82 -15.99
C GLN A 78 11.36 11.22 -16.49
N ASP A 79 11.35 10.48 -17.61
CA ASP A 79 12.50 9.73 -18.13
C ASP A 79 13.07 8.72 -17.10
N LYS A 80 12.23 8.22 -16.18
CA LYS A 80 12.61 7.24 -15.14
C LYS A 80 12.08 5.83 -15.39
N LEU A 81 11.37 5.60 -16.50
CA LEU A 81 10.76 4.31 -16.79
C LEU A 81 11.80 3.33 -17.36
N THR A 82 12.40 2.52 -16.48
CA THR A 82 13.32 1.44 -16.90
C THR A 82 12.54 0.23 -17.43
N PRO A 83 13.15 -0.63 -18.28
CA PRO A 83 12.50 -1.86 -18.75
C PRO A 83 12.07 -2.80 -17.61
N SER A 84 12.88 -2.89 -16.53
CA SER A 84 12.53 -3.70 -15.36
C SER A 84 11.33 -3.14 -14.62
N LEU A 85 11.29 -1.82 -14.39
CA LEU A 85 10.16 -1.16 -13.73
C LEU A 85 8.88 -1.25 -14.57
N ALA A 86 8.99 -1.11 -15.89
CA ALA A 86 7.86 -1.32 -16.79
C ALA A 86 7.33 -2.76 -16.69
N ALA A 87 8.21 -3.75 -16.58
CA ALA A 87 7.80 -5.14 -16.39
C ALA A 87 7.10 -5.32 -15.02
N ASP A 88 7.67 -4.80 -13.94
CA ASP A 88 7.07 -4.86 -12.59
C ASP A 88 5.69 -4.21 -12.57
N ILE A 89 5.56 -3.00 -13.15
CA ILE A 89 4.27 -2.30 -13.26
C ILE A 89 3.29 -3.07 -14.13
N ASN A 90 3.71 -3.78 -15.17
CA ASN A 90 2.80 -4.58 -16.01
C ASN A 90 2.36 -5.90 -15.35
N ASN A 91 3.18 -6.43 -14.46
CA ASN A 91 2.89 -7.67 -13.74
C ASN A 91 2.14 -7.44 -12.42
N ALA A 92 2.07 -6.20 -11.93
CA ALA A 92 1.39 -5.88 -10.68
C ALA A 92 -0.09 -6.33 -10.70
N ASP A 93 -0.49 -7.04 -9.66
CA ASP A 93 -1.77 -7.75 -9.59
C ASP A 93 -2.84 -7.04 -8.75
N SER A 94 -2.43 -5.99 -8.04
CA SER A 94 -3.27 -5.24 -7.14
C SER A 94 -3.03 -3.73 -7.25
N LYS A 95 -4.06 -2.95 -6.88
CA LYS A 95 -3.92 -1.49 -6.80
C LYS A 95 -2.84 -1.07 -5.81
N THR A 96 -2.70 -1.81 -4.70
CA THR A 96 -1.68 -1.52 -3.68
C THR A 96 -0.29 -1.63 -4.27
N GLU A 97 0.01 -2.72 -4.96
CA GLU A 97 1.32 -2.95 -5.58
C GLU A 97 1.64 -1.89 -6.66
N LEU A 98 0.64 -1.49 -7.46
CA LEU A 98 0.81 -0.37 -8.39
C LEU A 98 1.14 0.93 -7.68
N GLU A 99 0.44 1.27 -6.59
CA GLU A 99 0.74 2.48 -5.83
C GLU A 99 2.14 2.42 -5.23
N ASP A 100 2.56 1.27 -4.71
CA ASP A 100 3.90 1.08 -4.13
C ASP A 100 5.00 1.35 -5.15
N LEU A 101 4.89 0.77 -6.34
CA LEU A 101 5.83 0.99 -7.45
C LEU A 101 5.83 2.45 -7.93
N TYR A 102 4.71 3.15 -7.75
CA TYR A 102 4.56 4.55 -8.13
C TYR A 102 5.04 5.55 -7.06
N LEU A 103 5.14 5.15 -5.79
CA LEU A 103 5.48 6.04 -4.67
C LEU A 103 6.71 6.93 -4.94
N PRO A 104 7.86 6.40 -5.43
CA PRO A 104 9.05 7.22 -5.66
C PRO A 104 8.88 8.31 -6.73
N TYR A 105 7.91 8.14 -7.63
CA TYR A 105 7.70 9.00 -8.80
C TYR A 105 6.51 9.95 -8.63
N LYS A 106 5.79 9.81 -7.52
CA LYS A 106 4.65 10.67 -7.21
C LYS A 106 5.16 12.07 -6.86
N ALA A 107 4.54 13.11 -7.42
CA ALA A 107 4.89 14.48 -7.09
C ALA A 107 4.77 14.73 -5.58
N LYS A 108 5.87 15.15 -4.94
CA LYS A 108 5.93 15.40 -3.50
C LYS A 108 5.87 16.89 -3.20
N ARG A 109 5.30 17.21 -2.03
CA ARG A 109 5.56 18.48 -1.38
C ARG A 109 7.02 18.51 -0.97
N ARG A 110 7.64 19.69 -0.89
CA ARG A 110 9.03 19.86 -0.47
C ARG A 110 9.26 19.24 0.93
N THR A 111 9.79 18.02 0.97
CA THR A 111 10.01 17.23 2.19
C THR A 111 11.35 17.58 2.83
N LYS A 112 11.59 17.10 4.06
CA LYS A 112 12.91 17.26 4.70
C LYS A 112 14.01 16.53 3.92
N GLY A 113 13.72 15.34 3.37
CA GLY A 113 14.64 14.63 2.50
C GLY A 113 14.93 15.41 1.22
N GLN A 114 13.91 16.00 0.59
CA GLN A 114 14.10 16.80 -0.62
C GLN A 114 14.91 18.08 -0.38
N ILE A 115 14.70 18.76 0.76
CA ILE A 115 15.52 19.91 1.17
C ILE A 115 16.98 19.48 1.37
N ALA A 116 17.22 18.31 1.98
CA ALA A 116 18.55 17.75 2.16
C ALA A 116 19.22 17.38 0.82
N ILE A 117 18.47 16.83 -0.15
CA ILE A 117 18.97 16.55 -1.50
C ILE A 117 19.33 17.85 -2.22
N GLU A 118 18.46 18.87 -2.17
CA GLU A 118 18.71 20.22 -2.73
C GLU A 118 19.96 20.88 -2.11
N ALA A 119 20.25 20.60 -0.85
CA ALA A 119 21.44 21.08 -0.15
C ALA A 119 22.71 20.24 -0.43
N GLY A 120 22.62 19.20 -1.25
CA GLY A 120 23.76 18.36 -1.65
C GLY A 120 24.12 17.25 -0.65
N LEU A 121 23.20 16.85 0.23
CA LEU A 121 23.45 15.81 1.25
C LEU A 121 23.23 14.38 0.74
N GLU A 122 22.78 14.21 -0.51
CA GLU A 122 22.53 12.89 -1.09
C GLU A 122 23.79 12.00 -1.14
N PRO A 123 24.97 12.48 -1.56
CA PRO A 123 26.18 11.66 -1.57
C PRO A 123 26.63 11.21 -0.16
N LEU A 124 26.34 12.01 0.88
CA LEU A 124 26.61 11.63 2.26
C LEU A 124 25.71 10.47 2.69
N ALA A 125 24.41 10.56 2.39
CA ALA A 125 23.46 9.48 2.67
C ALA A 125 23.86 8.17 1.96
N ASP A 126 24.29 8.26 0.70
CA ASP A 126 24.77 7.11 -0.09
C ASP A 126 26.04 6.48 0.52
N ALA A 127 27.01 7.31 0.91
CA ALA A 127 28.27 6.84 1.50
C ALA A 127 28.04 6.09 2.81
N LEU A 128 27.28 6.69 3.74
CA LEU A 128 26.98 6.10 5.05
C LEU A 128 26.13 4.84 4.95
N PHE A 129 25.24 4.75 3.96
CA PHE A 129 24.46 3.54 3.73
C PHE A 129 25.30 2.41 3.13
N LYS A 130 26.24 2.73 2.24
CA LYS A 130 27.07 1.74 1.55
C LYS A 130 28.18 1.17 2.44
N ASP A 131 28.73 1.99 3.33
CA ASP A 131 29.85 1.61 4.19
C ASP A 131 29.61 2.03 5.65
N ALA A 132 29.20 1.05 6.45
CA ALA A 132 28.94 1.22 7.88
C ALA A 132 30.22 1.41 8.73
N SER A 133 31.42 1.31 8.13
CA SER A 133 32.69 1.57 8.82
C SER A 133 33.09 3.05 8.86
N LEU A 134 32.43 3.89 8.06
CA LEU A 134 32.64 5.33 8.06
C LEU A 134 32.15 5.96 9.35
N ASP A 135 32.92 6.93 9.87
CA ASP A 135 32.49 7.78 11.00
C ASP A 135 31.50 8.85 10.50
N PRO A 136 30.20 8.78 10.89
CA PRO A 136 29.20 9.71 10.38
C PRO A 136 29.51 11.18 10.69
N GLU A 137 30.05 11.48 11.86
CA GLU A 137 30.32 12.87 12.27
C GLU A 137 31.44 13.46 11.40
N GLN A 138 32.51 12.70 11.18
CA GLN A 138 33.62 13.12 10.31
C GLN A 138 33.20 13.30 8.85
N GLN A 139 32.35 12.41 8.33
CA GLN A 139 31.84 12.54 6.96
C GLN A 139 30.93 13.76 6.82
N ALA A 140 30.12 14.07 7.84
CA ALA A 140 29.19 15.19 7.84
C ALA A 140 29.88 16.57 7.76
N THR A 141 31.09 16.72 8.31
CA THR A 141 31.83 18.00 8.31
C THR A 141 32.03 18.56 6.89
N SER A 142 32.20 17.68 5.89
CA SER A 142 32.38 18.10 4.47
C SER A 142 31.12 18.64 3.80
N TYR A 143 29.96 18.51 4.46
CA TYR A 143 28.65 18.86 3.90
C TYR A 143 27.96 20.00 4.68
N LEU A 144 28.68 20.70 5.55
CA LEU A 144 28.16 21.87 6.26
C LEU A 144 27.79 22.97 5.27
N ASN A 145 26.54 23.42 5.33
CA ASN A 145 25.99 24.49 4.51
C ASN A 145 25.04 25.36 5.33
N PRO A 146 25.56 26.38 6.04
CA PRO A 146 24.74 27.28 6.85
C PRO A 146 23.66 28.03 6.05
N GLU A 147 23.93 28.36 4.79
CA GLU A 147 22.98 29.07 3.91
C GLU A 147 21.76 28.22 3.57
N ALA A 148 21.95 26.90 3.47
CA ALA A 148 20.87 25.92 3.26
C ALA A 148 20.23 25.40 4.56
N GLY A 149 20.62 25.92 5.73
CA GLY A 149 20.09 25.52 7.04
C GLY A 149 20.78 24.31 7.68
N PHE A 150 21.95 23.91 7.18
CA PHE A 150 22.76 22.79 7.66
C PHE A 150 24.05 23.30 8.29
N ALA A 151 23.91 24.00 9.43
CA ALA A 151 25.01 24.74 10.06
C ALA A 151 25.89 23.89 10.99
N ASP A 152 25.46 22.67 11.33
CA ASP A 152 26.18 21.76 12.21
C ASP A 152 26.07 20.30 11.74
N GLU A 153 26.96 19.45 12.24
CA GLU A 153 27.04 18.03 11.84
C GLU A 153 25.74 17.28 12.14
N LYS A 154 25.06 17.64 13.22
CA LYS A 154 23.79 17.02 13.63
C LYS A 154 22.68 17.30 12.61
N THR A 155 22.55 18.55 12.15
CA THR A 155 21.56 18.93 11.13
C THR A 155 21.86 18.28 9.79
N VAL A 156 23.14 18.15 9.42
CA VAL A 156 23.59 17.41 8.23
C VAL A 156 23.20 15.93 8.33
N LEU A 157 23.52 15.26 9.44
CA LEU A 157 23.18 13.86 9.67
C LEU A 157 21.68 13.63 9.75
N ASP A 158 20.92 14.54 10.35
CA ASP A 158 19.46 14.50 10.33
C ASP A 158 18.92 14.62 8.90
N GLY A 159 19.51 15.49 8.07
CA GLY A 159 19.19 15.60 6.65
C GLY A 159 19.44 14.28 5.90
N ALA A 160 20.63 13.71 6.03
CA ALA A 160 20.98 12.42 5.42
C ALA A 160 20.06 11.29 5.91
N LYS A 161 19.69 11.29 7.20
CA LYS A 161 18.72 10.36 7.77
C LYS A 161 17.34 10.49 7.11
N PHE A 162 16.84 11.71 6.90
CA PHE A 162 15.55 11.90 6.21
C PHE A 162 15.58 11.39 4.76
N ILE A 163 16.72 11.53 4.05
CA ILE A 163 16.90 10.96 2.71
C ILE A 163 16.72 9.44 2.76
N LEU A 164 17.43 8.76 3.66
CA LEU A 164 17.35 7.30 3.79
C LEU A 164 15.96 6.84 4.27
N MET A 165 15.35 7.53 5.23
CA MET A 165 13.99 7.24 5.70
C MET A 165 12.97 7.30 4.56
N GLU A 166 13.03 8.33 3.71
CA GLU A 166 12.12 8.45 2.56
C GLU A 166 12.36 7.34 1.54
N ARG A 167 13.62 7.01 1.24
CA ARG A 167 13.96 5.91 0.32
C ARG A 167 13.44 4.55 0.84
N PHE A 168 13.63 4.25 2.11
CA PHE A 168 13.13 2.99 2.69
C PHE A 168 11.60 2.94 2.76
N ALA A 169 10.95 4.08 3.05
CA ALA A 169 9.50 4.16 3.12
C ALA A 169 8.80 4.03 1.75
N GLU A 170 9.55 4.09 0.65
CA GLU A 170 9.04 4.05 -0.72
C GLU A 170 9.56 2.87 -1.54
N ASP A 171 10.39 2.01 -0.94
CA ASP A 171 10.81 0.78 -1.58
C ASP A 171 9.63 -0.21 -1.63
N ALA A 172 9.13 -0.47 -2.84
CA ALA A 172 7.96 -1.30 -3.05
C ALA A 172 8.14 -2.74 -2.53
N LYS A 173 9.34 -3.32 -2.65
CA LYS A 173 9.62 -4.69 -2.21
C LYS A 173 9.65 -4.77 -0.69
N LEU A 174 10.27 -3.79 -0.06
CA LEU A 174 10.32 -3.65 1.39
C LEU A 174 8.93 -3.45 1.98
N LEU A 175 8.12 -2.56 1.40
CA LEU A 175 6.75 -2.34 1.82
C LEU A 175 5.89 -3.61 1.69
N ALA A 176 6.04 -4.36 0.60
CA ALA A 176 5.37 -5.64 0.41
C ALA A 176 5.80 -6.67 1.48
N LYS A 177 7.10 -6.76 1.78
CA LYS A 177 7.65 -7.62 2.84
C LYS A 177 7.05 -7.26 4.21
N PHE A 178 6.99 -5.97 4.56
CA PHE A 178 6.38 -5.51 5.82
C PHE A 178 4.89 -5.78 5.88
N ARG A 179 4.12 -5.51 4.80
CA ARG A 179 2.69 -5.81 4.75
C ARG A 179 2.41 -7.30 4.92
N SER A 180 3.19 -8.15 4.26
CA SER A 180 3.07 -9.60 4.42
C SER A 180 3.37 -10.04 5.85
N HIS A 181 4.44 -9.51 6.45
CA HIS A 181 4.80 -9.81 7.83
C HIS A 181 3.70 -9.39 8.81
N ILE A 182 3.24 -8.14 8.74
CA ILE A 182 2.16 -7.61 9.59
C ILE A 182 0.87 -8.43 9.42
N SER A 183 0.54 -8.82 8.18
CA SER A 183 -0.64 -9.64 7.93
C SER A 183 -0.57 -11.04 8.57
N GLN A 184 0.64 -11.58 8.73
CA GLN A 184 0.86 -12.92 9.27
C GLN A 184 1.06 -12.95 10.79
N HIS A 185 1.80 -11.97 11.32
CA HIS A 185 2.28 -11.95 12.71
C HIS A 185 1.71 -10.80 13.54
N GLY A 186 1.16 -9.77 12.88
CA GLY A 186 0.67 -8.59 13.57
C GLY A 186 -0.52 -8.84 14.48
N GLN A 187 -0.62 -8.02 15.51
CA GLN A 187 -1.72 -7.98 16.47
C GLN A 187 -2.41 -6.63 16.38
N ILE A 188 -3.74 -6.64 16.29
CA ILE A 188 -4.52 -5.42 16.48
C ILE A 188 -4.69 -5.20 17.98
N GLU A 189 -4.47 -3.97 18.42
CA GLU A 189 -4.61 -3.56 19.81
C GLU A 189 -5.63 -2.41 19.87
N ALA A 190 -6.59 -2.52 20.77
CA ALA A 190 -7.61 -1.52 21.02
C ALA A 190 -7.48 -1.01 22.45
N SER A 191 -7.42 0.30 22.60
CA SER A 191 -7.35 0.98 23.89
C SER A 191 -8.41 2.08 23.98
N LEU A 192 -8.95 2.26 25.18
CA LEU A 192 -9.88 3.35 25.46
C LEU A 192 -9.18 4.72 25.37
N VAL A 193 -9.80 5.67 24.68
CA VAL A 193 -9.42 7.08 24.76
C VAL A 193 -9.83 7.63 26.11
N ALA A 194 -8.88 8.20 26.86
CA ALA A 194 -9.11 8.72 28.20
C ALA A 194 -10.32 9.68 28.25
N GLY A 195 -11.24 9.46 29.20
CA GLY A 195 -12.44 10.27 29.37
C GLY A 195 -13.65 9.82 28.54
N GLN A 196 -13.54 8.73 27.77
CA GLN A 196 -14.64 8.16 26.98
C GLN A 196 -15.30 6.93 27.64
N GLU A 197 -15.06 6.67 28.93
CA GLU A 197 -15.52 5.47 29.64
C GLU A 197 -17.05 5.34 29.61
N GLN A 198 -17.77 6.45 29.82
CA GLN A 198 -19.24 6.47 29.85
C GLN A 198 -19.85 6.43 28.44
N ALA A 199 -19.30 7.23 27.51
CA ALA A 199 -19.76 7.27 26.12
C ALA A 199 -19.49 5.93 25.39
N GLY A 200 -18.42 5.25 25.80
CA GLY A 200 -17.97 3.98 25.25
C GLY A 200 -18.56 2.73 25.89
N ALA A 201 -19.56 2.82 26.77
CA ALA A 201 -20.07 1.68 27.54
C ALA A 201 -20.50 0.47 26.68
N LYS A 202 -20.94 0.70 25.44
CA LYS A 202 -21.28 -0.35 24.45
C LYS A 202 -20.07 -1.06 23.83
N TYR A 203 -18.86 -0.55 24.01
CA TYR A 203 -17.59 -1.08 23.49
C TYR A 203 -16.66 -1.57 24.60
N ARG A 204 -17.18 -1.80 25.81
CA ARG A 204 -16.36 -2.20 26.98
C ARG A 204 -15.48 -3.40 26.73
N ASP A 205 -15.95 -4.36 25.94
CA ASP A 205 -15.20 -5.55 25.55
C ASP A 205 -13.91 -5.23 24.78
N TYR A 206 -13.76 -4.01 24.28
CA TYR A 206 -12.64 -3.54 23.46
C TYR A 206 -11.78 -2.45 24.12
N PHE A 207 -12.03 -2.12 25.40
CA PHE A 207 -11.28 -1.05 26.09
C PHE A 207 -9.80 -1.38 26.30
N GLU A 208 -9.49 -2.66 26.41
CA GLU A 208 -8.13 -3.20 26.48
C GLU A 208 -8.13 -4.56 25.79
N HIS A 209 -8.30 -4.55 24.47
CA HIS A 209 -8.44 -5.78 23.68
C HIS A 209 -7.29 -5.91 22.72
N GLN A 210 -6.78 -7.14 22.59
CA GLN A 210 -5.75 -7.44 21.62
C GLN A 210 -6.02 -8.80 20.99
N GLU A 211 -5.82 -8.90 19.67
CA GLU A 211 -5.98 -10.17 18.96
C GLU A 211 -5.15 -10.22 17.68
N ALA A 212 -4.79 -11.43 17.25
CA ALA A 212 -4.02 -11.62 16.02
C ALA A 212 -4.79 -11.07 14.80
N LEU A 213 -4.15 -10.18 14.03
CA LEU A 213 -4.77 -9.45 12.92
C LEU A 213 -5.39 -10.41 11.89
N LYS A 214 -4.71 -11.51 11.60
CA LYS A 214 -5.17 -12.56 10.66
C LYS A 214 -6.45 -13.27 11.10
N LYS A 215 -6.78 -13.26 12.39
CA LYS A 215 -7.89 -14.02 12.98
C LYS A 215 -9.07 -13.13 13.39
N VAL A 216 -9.01 -11.83 13.13
CA VAL A 216 -10.08 -10.90 13.51
C VAL A 216 -11.35 -11.20 12.70
N PRO A 217 -12.46 -11.61 13.33
CA PRO A 217 -13.72 -11.83 12.62
C PRO A 217 -14.35 -10.49 12.23
N SER A 218 -15.07 -10.47 11.11
CA SER A 218 -15.59 -9.23 10.51
C SER A 218 -16.45 -8.39 11.46
N HIS A 219 -17.27 -9.01 12.31
CA HIS A 219 -18.11 -8.28 13.27
C HIS A 219 -17.30 -7.55 14.34
N ARG A 220 -16.18 -8.12 14.83
CA ARG A 220 -15.29 -7.45 15.79
C ARG A 220 -14.50 -6.34 15.13
N ALA A 221 -13.95 -6.58 13.94
CA ALA A 221 -13.28 -5.56 13.16
C ALA A 221 -14.18 -4.33 12.95
N LEU A 222 -15.43 -4.54 12.54
CA LEU A 222 -16.40 -3.46 12.34
C LEU A 222 -16.76 -2.75 13.65
N ALA A 223 -16.89 -3.47 14.77
CA ALA A 223 -17.16 -2.86 16.08
C ALA A 223 -16.00 -1.95 16.52
N MET A 224 -14.76 -2.45 16.44
CA MET A 224 -13.56 -1.68 16.76
C MET A 224 -13.40 -0.44 15.86
N LEU A 225 -13.58 -0.60 14.54
CA LEU A 225 -13.50 0.51 13.59
C LEU A 225 -14.60 1.56 13.82
N ARG A 226 -15.81 1.12 14.17
CA ARG A 226 -16.91 2.04 14.53
C ARG A 226 -16.56 2.82 15.80
N ALA A 227 -16.09 2.15 16.84
CA ALA A 227 -15.69 2.78 18.09
C ALA A 227 -14.55 3.78 17.90
N ARG A 228 -13.58 3.48 17.02
CA ARG A 228 -12.54 4.42 16.60
C ARG A 228 -13.10 5.64 15.89
N ASN A 229 -14.02 5.45 14.94
CA ASN A 229 -14.65 6.55 14.22
C ASN A 229 -15.51 7.44 15.12
N GLU A 230 -16.09 6.87 16.18
CA GLU A 230 -16.81 7.60 17.23
C GLU A 230 -15.88 8.26 18.26
N GLY A 231 -14.54 8.09 18.14
CA GLY A 231 -13.55 8.68 19.04
C GLY A 231 -13.43 8.01 20.41
N VAL A 232 -14.03 6.83 20.59
CA VAL A 232 -14.01 6.09 21.86
C VAL A 232 -12.73 5.25 21.99
N LEU A 233 -12.30 4.58 20.92
CA LEU A 233 -11.13 3.71 20.94
C LEU A 233 -10.00 4.27 20.07
N GLN A 234 -8.78 4.04 20.51
CA GLN A 234 -7.60 4.09 19.67
C GLN A 234 -7.27 2.66 19.21
N LEU A 235 -6.94 2.51 17.92
CA LEU A 235 -6.48 1.24 17.37
C LEU A 235 -5.04 1.38 16.91
N SER A 236 -4.19 0.46 17.35
CA SER A 236 -2.82 0.27 16.87
C SER A 236 -2.66 -1.11 16.26
N ILE A 237 -1.65 -1.25 15.40
CA ILE A 237 -1.18 -2.55 14.94
C ILE A 237 0.22 -2.72 15.50
N ASN A 238 0.39 -3.73 16.33
CA ASN A 238 1.68 -4.19 16.77
C ASN A 238 2.20 -5.20 15.74
N PRO A 239 3.25 -4.88 14.97
CA PRO A 239 3.72 -5.73 13.89
C PRO A 239 4.33 -7.05 14.40
N GLU A 240 4.90 -7.05 15.61
CA GLU A 240 5.59 -8.20 16.19
C GLU A 240 5.34 -8.25 17.71
N PRO A 241 4.20 -8.80 18.14
CA PRO A 241 3.81 -8.83 19.55
C PRO A 241 4.71 -9.73 20.41
N SER A 242 5.51 -10.60 19.78
CA SER A 242 6.42 -11.51 20.49
C SER A 242 7.81 -10.91 20.71
N SER A 243 8.13 -9.75 20.12
CA SER A 243 9.44 -9.12 20.23
C SER A 243 9.48 -8.11 21.37
N GLU A 244 10.51 -8.19 22.20
CA GLU A 244 10.84 -7.16 23.20
C GLU A 244 11.34 -5.86 22.55
N ASN A 245 11.81 -5.91 21.30
CA ASN A 245 12.32 -4.75 20.57
C ASN A 245 11.89 -4.75 19.09
N PRO A 246 10.69 -4.23 18.79
CA PRO A 246 10.16 -4.15 17.42
C PRO A 246 11.08 -3.38 16.46
N SER A 247 11.82 -2.37 16.95
CA SER A 247 12.71 -1.55 16.14
C SER A 247 13.89 -2.33 15.57
N GLN A 248 14.44 -3.27 16.35
CA GLN A 248 15.55 -4.11 15.90
C GLN A 248 15.14 -5.05 14.77
N TYR A 249 13.92 -5.57 14.82
CA TYR A 249 13.37 -6.40 13.75
C TYR A 249 13.13 -5.60 12.47
N CYS A 250 12.58 -4.38 12.59
CA CYS A 250 12.45 -3.48 11.44
C CYS A 250 13.81 -3.21 10.78
N ALA A 251 14.87 -3.01 11.57
CA ALA A 251 16.23 -2.82 11.03
C ALA A 251 16.74 -4.07 10.29
N GLN A 252 16.52 -5.27 10.82
CA GLN A 252 16.86 -6.54 10.16
C GLN A 252 16.07 -6.79 8.87
N MET A 253 14.87 -6.22 8.74
CA MET A 253 14.09 -6.35 7.52
C MET A 253 14.60 -5.44 6.39
N ILE A 254 15.21 -4.31 6.74
CA ILE A 254 15.79 -3.32 5.82
C ILE A 254 17.19 -3.74 5.36
N ALA A 255 17.97 -4.35 6.26
CA ALA A 255 19.29 -4.93 5.96
C ALA A 255 19.21 -6.13 5.00
#